data_AF-A0A3A6MTD6-F1
#
_entry.id   AF-A0A3A6MTD6-F1
#
_cell.length_a   1.000
_cell.length_b   1.000
_cell.length_c   1.000
_cell.angle_alpha   90.00
_cell.angle_beta   90.00
_cell.angle_gamma   90.00
#
_symmetry.space_group_name_H-M   'P 1'
#
loop_
_entity.id
_entity.type
_entity.pdbx_description
1 polymer ?
#
loop_
_entity_poly.entity_id
_entity_poly.type
_entity_poly.pdbx_seq_one_letter_code
_entity_poly.pdbx_strand_id
1 'polypeptide(L)'
;MSQVKGIPYGISDFNRMRNENFYFVDKTMYLPLIEEMPSYLFLIRPRRFGKSLFLSMMRTYYDIIQKDNFDKYFGDLWIGSRPTKQHNSFQVLFFDFSKAGCSLPGADLMSSFNEYCSIIINQFAHAYASYYDEDFKSTVESIESAKAKLSYIEVKAKEKGYPLYLIIDEYDNFTNVILSEHGQKMFHDLTHASGFYREYFKQFKGMFDRIFLMGVSPITLDDLSSGYNIDWNISTDSRFNAMIGFDETEVREMLRYYQQNGKLVGDVEAMITEMKPWYDNYCFARTSLDNDRVFNCDMTLYYLRNQIDFHRPPENMVDKNIRTDYSKLKMLARIDHDNTHEGSRMSTIEEIAAKGEILVDLHTSFPSEKIADIENFRSLLYYYGLLTMCGTRGDRLKMCIPNNCVREQYLGFLRDYYQQAHTLNLSHLKDLIDDFAFDGHWQPFFETIARAYRENSSIRDAIEGERNLQGFLKAYLAIASYYLVQPELEMNYGYCDFFLLPDKMRYSDIEHSYILELKYATRTATNAELEAQAEEGRQQLLRYSKDKVVQKLATGTTLHLLLIQFQGWDMVKCEEINASAIHPSE
;
A
#
# COMPACT_ATOMS: atom_id res chain seq x y z
N MET A 1 24.27 -23.55 -22.68
CA MET A 1 23.00 -23.20 -22.00
C MET A 1 23.11 -21.75 -21.59
N SER A 2 22.16 -20.90 -21.97
CA SER A 2 22.14 -19.51 -21.48
C SER A 2 22.02 -19.52 -19.96
N GLN A 3 22.71 -18.59 -19.29
CA GLN A 3 22.64 -18.45 -17.84
C GLN A 3 21.19 -18.13 -17.44
N VAL A 4 20.67 -18.85 -16.44
CA VAL A 4 19.32 -18.60 -15.89
C VAL A 4 19.27 -17.17 -15.36
N LYS A 5 18.19 -16.45 -15.66
CA LYS A 5 18.01 -15.06 -15.25
C LYS A 5 17.97 -14.94 -13.73
N GLY A 6 18.57 -13.88 -13.18
CA GLY A 6 18.53 -13.58 -11.75
C GLY A 6 17.17 -13.03 -11.30
N ILE A 7 16.86 -13.11 -10.00
CA ILE A 7 15.66 -12.51 -9.40
C ILE A 7 15.89 -11.00 -9.19
N PRO A 8 15.06 -10.10 -9.76
CA PRO A 8 15.27 -8.65 -9.71
C PRO A 8 14.84 -7.99 -8.39
N TYR A 9 15.08 -8.64 -7.25
CA TYR A 9 14.64 -8.12 -5.95
C TYR A 9 15.47 -6.89 -5.55
N GLY A 10 14.82 -5.74 -5.37
CA GLY A 10 15.45 -4.47 -5.04
C GLY A 10 16.16 -3.76 -6.20
N ILE A 11 15.92 -4.16 -7.46
CA ILE A 11 16.52 -3.53 -8.65
C ILE A 11 15.56 -2.50 -9.24
N SER A 12 16.02 -1.25 -9.36
CA SER A 12 15.27 -0.13 -9.95
C SER A 12 15.89 0.45 -11.23
N ASP A 13 17.08 -0.02 -11.63
CA ASP A 13 17.75 0.41 -12.85
C ASP A 13 17.49 -0.62 -13.97
N PHE A 14 16.78 -0.18 -15.01
CA PHE A 14 16.43 -1.00 -16.16
C PHE A 14 17.68 -1.48 -16.91
N ASN A 15 18.64 -0.60 -17.18
CA ASN A 15 19.84 -0.96 -17.92
C ASN A 15 20.65 -1.99 -17.16
N ARG A 16 20.79 -1.83 -15.85
CA ARG A 16 21.43 -2.81 -14.97
C ARG A 16 20.70 -4.16 -15.02
N MET A 17 19.39 -4.15 -14.88
CA MET A 17 18.56 -5.35 -14.94
C MET A 17 18.75 -6.12 -16.27
N ARG A 18 18.85 -5.41 -17.41
CA ARG A 18 19.14 -6.02 -18.72
C ARG A 18 20.58 -6.52 -18.81
N ASN A 19 21.57 -5.72 -18.39
CA ASN A 19 23.00 -6.04 -18.51
C ASN A 19 23.42 -7.21 -17.60
N GLU A 20 22.87 -7.31 -16.39
CA GLU A 20 23.18 -8.35 -15.41
C GLU A 20 22.26 -9.59 -15.56
N ASN A 21 21.49 -9.69 -16.65
CA ASN A 21 20.63 -10.83 -16.99
C ASN A 21 19.61 -11.17 -15.88
N PHE A 22 18.87 -10.17 -15.39
CA PHE A 22 17.76 -10.39 -14.47
C PHE A 22 16.45 -10.67 -15.23
N TYR A 23 15.52 -11.37 -14.56
CA TYR A 23 14.18 -11.58 -15.09
C TYR A 23 13.45 -10.24 -15.15
N PHE A 24 12.78 -9.98 -16.26
CA PHE A 24 12.03 -8.76 -16.48
C PHE A 24 10.65 -9.11 -17.03
N VAL A 25 9.61 -8.59 -16.35
CA VAL A 25 8.25 -8.60 -16.88
C VAL A 25 8.13 -7.42 -17.83
N ASP A 26 7.85 -7.72 -19.10
CA ASP A 26 7.81 -6.72 -20.15
C ASP A 26 6.56 -5.84 -20.03
N LYS A 27 6.74 -4.56 -19.71
CA LYS A 27 5.68 -3.54 -19.65
C LYS A 27 5.75 -2.54 -20.80
N THR A 28 6.51 -2.85 -21.86
CA THR A 28 6.78 -1.88 -22.93
C THR A 28 5.57 -1.60 -23.83
N MET A 29 4.52 -2.45 -23.80
CA MET A 29 3.27 -2.21 -24.51
C MET A 29 2.50 -0.98 -24.04
N TYR A 30 2.82 -0.46 -22.85
CA TYR A 30 2.20 0.77 -22.34
C TYR A 30 2.86 2.04 -22.86
N LEU A 31 4.05 1.98 -23.45
CA LEU A 31 4.75 3.18 -23.97
C LEU A 31 3.93 3.88 -25.08
N PRO A 32 3.40 3.18 -26.11
CA PRO A 32 2.53 3.81 -27.10
C PRO A 32 1.23 4.38 -26.49
N LEU A 33 0.66 3.69 -25.49
CA LEU A 33 -0.55 4.18 -24.82
C LEU A 33 -0.28 5.49 -24.06
N ILE A 34 0.90 5.62 -23.43
CA ILE A 34 1.35 6.87 -22.82
C ILE A 34 1.51 7.96 -23.88
N GLU A 35 2.08 7.61 -25.04
CA GLU A 35 2.29 8.56 -26.14
C GLU A 35 0.99 9.15 -26.70
N GLU A 36 -0.09 8.36 -26.70
CA GLU A 36 -1.44 8.77 -27.09
C GLU A 36 -2.13 9.69 -26.07
N MET A 37 -1.63 9.74 -24.83
CA MET A 37 -2.13 10.65 -23.81
C MET A 37 -1.54 12.05 -24.00
N PRO A 38 -2.15 13.09 -23.40
CA PRO A 38 -1.56 14.42 -23.36
C PRO A 38 -0.10 14.40 -22.90
N SER A 39 0.67 15.39 -23.37
CA SER A 39 2.11 15.45 -23.15
C SER A 39 2.55 15.44 -21.69
N TYR A 40 1.66 15.83 -20.77
CA TYR A 40 1.98 16.01 -19.37
C TYR A 40 1.11 15.08 -18.53
N LEU A 41 1.74 14.14 -17.83
CA LEU A 41 1.04 13.04 -17.16
C LEU A 41 1.55 12.83 -15.74
N PHE A 42 0.62 12.42 -14.90
CA PHE A 42 0.89 11.96 -13.54
C PHE A 42 0.37 10.55 -13.36
N LEU A 43 1.19 9.72 -12.74
CA LEU A 43 0.80 8.38 -12.32
C LEU A 43 1.20 8.12 -10.87
N ILE A 44 0.19 7.91 -10.04
CA ILE A 44 0.33 7.59 -8.63
C ILE A 44 0.05 6.11 -8.45
N ARG A 45 1.02 5.44 -7.86
CA ARG A 45 0.91 4.03 -7.47
C ARG A 45 1.54 3.83 -6.10
N PRO A 46 1.05 2.87 -5.31
CA PRO A 46 1.65 2.58 -4.01
C PRO A 46 3.15 2.23 -4.12
N ARG A 47 3.87 2.32 -3.00
CA ARG A 47 5.30 1.99 -2.95
C ARG A 47 5.53 0.51 -3.30
N ARG A 48 6.74 0.21 -3.77
CA ARG A 48 7.19 -1.16 -4.06
C ARG A 48 6.45 -1.90 -5.20
N PHE A 49 5.73 -1.17 -6.07
CA PHE A 49 5.14 -1.72 -7.31
C PHE A 49 6.03 -1.59 -8.57
N GLY A 50 7.30 -1.19 -8.44
CA GLY A 50 8.22 -1.10 -9.59
C GLY A 50 8.18 0.21 -10.39
N LYS A 51 7.68 1.31 -9.79
CA LYS A 51 7.65 2.65 -10.41
C LYS A 51 9.00 3.09 -10.97
N SER A 52 10.05 3.09 -10.14
CA SER A 52 11.38 3.56 -10.52
C SER A 52 12.00 2.73 -11.65
N LEU A 53 11.74 1.42 -11.67
CA LEU A 53 12.17 0.53 -12.76
C LEU A 53 11.49 0.92 -14.08
N PHE A 54 10.17 1.19 -14.03
CA PHE A 54 9.42 1.64 -15.20
C PHE A 54 9.91 3.00 -15.72
N LEU A 55 10.18 3.96 -14.82
CA LEU A 55 10.75 5.25 -15.20
C LEU A 55 12.16 5.12 -15.78
N SER A 56 12.99 4.23 -15.23
CA SER A 56 14.30 3.93 -15.79
C SER A 56 14.19 3.33 -17.20
N MET A 57 13.22 2.46 -17.44
CA MET A 57 12.92 1.93 -18.77
C MET A 57 12.46 3.03 -19.74
N MET A 58 11.56 3.91 -19.31
CA MET A 58 11.12 5.06 -20.11
C MET A 58 12.29 5.96 -20.49
N ARG A 59 13.14 6.31 -19.51
CA ARG A 59 14.35 7.10 -19.75
C ARG A 59 15.20 6.45 -20.84
N THR A 60 15.46 5.16 -20.75
CA THR A 60 16.26 4.44 -21.76
C THR A 60 15.59 4.38 -23.13
N TYR A 61 14.27 4.26 -23.19
CA TYR A 61 13.52 4.19 -24.44
C TYR A 61 13.47 5.53 -25.19
N TYR A 62 13.27 6.64 -24.49
CA TYR A 62 13.08 7.95 -25.11
C TYR A 62 14.38 8.73 -25.34
N ASP A 63 15.43 8.45 -24.58
CA ASP A 63 16.70 9.19 -24.62
C ASP A 63 17.47 8.93 -25.94
N ILE A 64 17.81 10.03 -26.63
CA ILE A 64 18.55 10.03 -27.89
C ILE A 64 19.96 9.44 -27.76
N ILE A 65 20.58 9.52 -26.57
CA ILE A 65 21.90 8.92 -26.32
C ILE A 65 21.83 7.38 -26.40
N GLN A 66 20.66 6.79 -26.19
CA GLN A 66 20.47 5.33 -26.23
C GLN A 66 20.15 4.78 -27.62
N LYS A 67 20.17 5.62 -28.67
CA LYS A 67 19.81 5.23 -30.04
C LYS A 67 20.57 4.01 -30.54
N ASP A 68 21.88 3.95 -30.31
CA ASP A 68 22.73 2.83 -30.74
C ASP A 68 22.58 1.56 -29.86
N ASN A 69 21.87 1.68 -28.73
CA ASN A 69 21.61 0.59 -27.78
C ASN A 69 20.17 0.06 -27.84
N PHE A 70 19.35 0.50 -28.80
CA PHE A 70 17.93 0.13 -28.88
C PHE A 70 17.74 -1.40 -28.91
N ASP A 71 18.37 -2.09 -29.86
CA ASP A 71 18.25 -3.54 -30.01
C ASP A 71 18.75 -4.30 -28.78
N LYS A 72 19.81 -3.78 -28.13
CA LYS A 72 20.38 -4.37 -26.91
C LYS A 72 19.37 -4.38 -25.76
N TYR A 73 18.62 -3.30 -25.58
CA TYR A 73 17.74 -3.14 -24.42
C TYR A 73 16.30 -3.55 -24.69
N PHE A 74 15.82 -3.39 -25.93
CA PHE A 74 14.42 -3.58 -26.29
C PHE A 74 14.17 -4.64 -27.36
N GLY A 75 15.20 -5.14 -28.05
CA GLY A 75 15.03 -5.98 -29.25
C GLY A 75 14.22 -7.28 -29.03
N ASP A 76 14.27 -7.86 -27.83
CA ASP A 76 13.51 -9.03 -27.41
C ASP A 76 12.21 -8.70 -26.66
N LEU A 77 11.89 -7.41 -26.48
CA LEU A 77 10.68 -6.93 -25.84
C LEU A 77 9.58 -6.61 -26.88
N TRP A 78 8.34 -6.48 -26.42
CA TRP A 78 7.16 -6.19 -27.22
C TRP A 78 7.35 -4.95 -28.10
N ILE A 79 7.97 -3.90 -27.56
CA ILE A 79 8.25 -2.64 -28.26
C ILE A 79 9.43 -2.74 -29.24
N GLY A 80 10.35 -3.70 -29.07
CA GLY A 80 11.48 -3.88 -29.99
C GLY A 80 11.04 -4.18 -31.41
N SER A 81 9.98 -4.97 -31.56
CA SER A 81 9.34 -5.24 -32.85
C SER A 81 8.35 -4.16 -33.30
N ARG A 82 8.06 -3.16 -32.45
CA ARG A 82 7.04 -2.13 -32.64
C ARG A 82 7.52 -0.74 -32.17
N PRO A 83 8.70 -0.26 -32.60
CA PRO A 83 9.18 1.04 -32.15
C PRO A 83 8.21 2.14 -32.58
N THR A 84 7.90 3.04 -31.64
CA THR A 84 7.10 4.24 -31.91
C THR A 84 7.96 5.31 -32.56
N LYS A 85 7.37 6.36 -33.15
CA LYS A 85 8.13 7.48 -33.72
C LYS A 85 8.92 8.29 -32.67
N GLN A 86 8.58 8.11 -31.40
CA GLN A 86 9.17 8.83 -30.25
C GLN A 86 10.35 8.09 -29.62
N HIS A 87 10.68 6.88 -30.07
CA HIS A 87 11.83 6.14 -29.55
C HIS A 87 13.13 6.91 -29.81
N ASN A 88 13.98 7.01 -28.79
CA ASN A 88 15.29 7.66 -28.83
C ASN A 88 15.31 9.04 -29.53
N SER A 89 14.24 9.84 -29.36
CA SER A 89 14.09 11.12 -30.04
C SER A 89 14.25 12.34 -29.13
N PHE A 90 14.33 12.15 -27.80
CA PHE A 90 14.34 13.24 -26.82
C PHE A 90 15.68 13.36 -26.10
N GLN A 91 16.00 14.57 -25.62
CA GLN A 91 16.94 14.72 -24.51
C GLN A 91 16.16 14.65 -23.20
N VAL A 92 16.43 13.62 -22.39
CA VAL A 92 15.69 13.32 -21.17
C VAL A 92 16.37 13.97 -19.96
N LEU A 93 15.62 14.79 -19.23
CA LEU A 93 15.98 15.28 -17.90
C LEU A 93 15.25 14.44 -16.86
N PHE A 94 16.00 13.76 -15.99
CA PHE A 94 15.46 12.85 -14.98
C PHE A 94 15.78 13.35 -13.57
N PHE A 95 14.76 13.63 -12.77
CA PHE A 95 14.91 13.93 -11.35
C PHE A 95 14.36 12.79 -10.48
N ASP A 96 14.99 12.58 -9.34
CA ASP A 96 14.60 11.67 -8.28
C ASP A 96 14.58 12.48 -6.99
N PHE A 97 13.41 13.02 -6.65
CA PHE A 97 13.27 13.96 -5.54
C PHE A 97 13.39 13.30 -4.16
N SER A 98 13.46 11.97 -4.09
CA SER A 98 13.88 11.26 -2.87
C SER A 98 15.28 11.68 -2.40
N LYS A 99 16.14 12.10 -3.34
CA LYS A 99 17.52 12.53 -3.12
C LYS A 99 17.66 14.03 -2.84
N ALA A 100 16.57 14.78 -2.90
CA ALA A 100 16.56 16.23 -2.69
C ALA A 100 16.27 16.63 -1.22
N GLY A 101 16.23 15.67 -0.30
CA GLY A 101 15.91 15.89 1.11
C GLY A 101 17.04 16.57 1.93
N CYS A 102 16.67 17.16 3.06
CA CYS A 102 17.61 17.78 4.00
C CYS A 102 18.44 16.70 4.71
N SER A 103 19.76 16.67 4.46
CA SER A 103 20.67 15.74 5.14
C SER A 103 21.19 16.25 6.48
N LEU A 104 20.94 17.53 6.82
CA LEU A 104 21.51 18.20 7.99
C LEU A 104 20.44 18.94 8.80
N PRO A 105 20.41 18.79 10.14
CA PRO A 105 19.57 19.61 11.00
C PRO A 105 19.86 21.11 10.80
N GLY A 106 18.86 21.88 10.37
CA GLY A 106 18.96 23.33 10.15
C GLY A 106 19.33 23.75 8.73
N ALA A 107 19.52 22.81 7.79
CA ALA A 107 19.62 23.15 6.37
C ALA A 107 18.23 23.51 5.80
N ASP A 108 18.19 24.57 5.00
CA ASP A 108 16.97 24.99 4.30
C ASP A 108 16.63 23.99 3.16
N LEU A 109 15.38 23.53 3.13
CA LEU A 109 14.87 22.57 2.15
C LEU A 109 14.99 23.12 0.72
N MET A 110 14.75 24.41 0.54
CA MET A 110 14.82 25.04 -0.78
C MET A 110 16.26 25.02 -1.30
N SER A 111 17.23 25.31 -0.43
CA SER A 111 18.67 25.29 -0.75
C SER A 111 19.14 23.88 -1.14
N SER A 112 18.79 22.86 -0.34
CA SER A 112 19.15 21.45 -0.61
C SER A 112 18.53 20.96 -1.93
N PHE A 113 17.28 21.33 -2.18
CA PHE A 113 16.59 21.01 -3.43
C PHE A 113 17.24 21.68 -4.64
N ASN A 114 17.58 22.98 -4.55
CA ASN A 114 18.23 23.71 -5.64
C ASN A 114 19.66 23.17 -5.91
N GLU A 115 20.39 22.75 -4.89
CA GLU A 115 21.70 22.09 -5.04
C GLU A 115 21.55 20.75 -5.79
N TYR A 116 20.65 19.88 -5.34
CA TYR A 116 20.36 18.61 -6.02
C TYR A 116 20.00 18.83 -7.48
N CYS A 117 19.06 19.73 -7.76
CA CYS A 117 18.66 20.02 -9.14
C CYS A 117 19.81 20.56 -9.96
N SER A 118 20.66 21.43 -9.40
CA SER A 118 21.84 21.97 -10.08
C SER A 118 22.83 20.88 -10.47
N ILE A 119 23.03 19.87 -9.62
CA ILE A 119 23.88 18.70 -9.91
C ILE A 119 23.32 17.90 -11.09
N ILE A 120 22.02 17.59 -11.06
CA ILE A 120 21.37 16.82 -12.13
C ILE A 120 21.38 17.58 -13.46
N ILE A 121 21.15 18.90 -13.43
CA ILE A 121 21.19 19.72 -14.64
C ILE A 121 22.61 19.80 -15.21
N ASN A 122 23.65 19.86 -14.37
CA ASN A 122 25.02 19.75 -14.83
C ASN A 122 25.27 18.39 -15.51
N GLN A 123 24.78 17.29 -14.93
CA GLN A 123 24.90 15.97 -15.54
C GLN A 123 24.19 15.89 -16.90
N PHE A 124 23.01 16.51 -17.04
CA PHE A 124 22.33 16.66 -18.32
C PHE A 124 23.24 17.40 -19.32
N ALA A 125 23.79 18.56 -18.93
CA ALA A 125 24.65 19.35 -19.81
C ALA A 125 25.91 18.60 -20.25
N HIS A 126 26.48 17.77 -19.38
CA HIS A 126 27.61 16.91 -19.71
C HIS A 126 27.23 15.82 -20.71
N ALA A 127 26.10 15.15 -20.49
CA ALA A 127 25.64 14.05 -21.33
C ALA A 127 25.31 14.50 -22.75
N TYR A 128 24.68 15.67 -22.90
CA TYR A 128 24.25 16.19 -24.20
C TYR A 128 25.19 17.23 -24.80
N ALA A 129 26.40 17.45 -24.24
CA ALA A 129 27.31 18.50 -24.68
C ALA A 129 27.61 18.48 -26.19
N SER A 130 27.75 17.29 -26.78
CA SER A 130 28.03 17.11 -28.22
C SER A 130 26.90 17.55 -29.15
N TYR A 131 25.69 17.78 -28.63
CA TYR A 131 24.55 18.25 -29.39
C TYR A 131 24.50 19.79 -29.47
N TYR A 132 25.27 20.48 -28.64
CA TYR A 132 25.29 21.94 -28.51
C TYR A 132 26.63 22.54 -28.93
N ASP A 133 26.77 23.86 -28.77
CA ASP A 133 28.02 24.58 -29.04
C ASP A 133 29.11 24.19 -28.01
N GLU A 134 30.39 24.33 -28.36
CA GLU A 134 31.53 23.84 -27.55
C GLU A 134 31.55 24.39 -26.11
N ASP A 135 31.03 25.60 -25.90
CA ASP A 135 30.99 26.27 -24.59
C ASP A 135 29.77 25.89 -23.75
N PHE A 136 28.78 25.17 -24.29
CA PHE A 136 27.51 24.87 -23.64
C PHE A 136 27.69 24.27 -22.24
N LYS A 137 28.53 23.24 -22.13
CA LYS A 137 28.82 22.57 -20.85
C LYS A 137 29.38 23.55 -19.82
N SER A 138 30.44 24.27 -20.17
CA SER A 138 31.11 25.22 -19.26
C SER A 138 30.18 26.37 -18.87
N THR A 139 29.35 26.84 -19.79
CA THR A 139 28.37 27.90 -19.54
C THR A 139 27.32 27.44 -18.53
N VAL A 140 26.74 26.23 -18.69
CA VAL A 140 25.79 25.67 -17.70
C VAL A 140 26.43 25.51 -16.33
N GLU A 141 27.68 25.03 -16.25
CA GLU A 141 28.39 24.87 -14.97
C GLU A 141 28.63 26.20 -14.25
N SER A 142 28.86 27.28 -15.01
CA SER A 142 29.12 28.63 -14.47
C SER A 142 27.87 29.33 -13.92
N ILE A 143 26.67 28.91 -14.32
CA ILE A 143 25.41 29.49 -13.83
C ILE A 143 25.16 29.00 -12.41
N GLU A 144 24.82 29.90 -11.49
CA GLU A 144 24.68 29.52 -10.07
C GLU A 144 23.34 28.81 -9.76
N SER A 145 22.21 29.33 -10.26
CA SER A 145 20.88 28.80 -9.91
C SER A 145 20.39 27.72 -10.87
N ALA A 146 19.75 26.67 -10.34
CA ALA A 146 19.15 25.61 -11.16
C ALA A 146 18.10 26.18 -12.13
N LYS A 147 17.32 27.16 -11.67
CA LYS A 147 16.34 27.86 -12.50
C LYS A 147 16.98 28.52 -13.72
N ALA A 148 18.06 29.28 -13.54
CA ALA A 148 18.74 29.94 -14.65
C ALA A 148 19.40 28.91 -15.61
N LYS A 149 19.90 27.78 -15.09
CA LYS A 149 20.40 26.69 -15.93
C LYS A 149 19.32 26.12 -16.83
N LEU A 150 18.13 25.84 -16.29
CA LEU A 150 16.99 25.35 -17.06
C LEU A 150 16.60 26.32 -18.16
N SER A 151 16.51 27.63 -17.86
CA SER A 151 16.20 28.65 -18.88
C SER A 151 17.25 28.70 -19.99
N TYR A 152 18.54 28.60 -19.66
CA TYR A 152 19.60 28.55 -20.68
C TYR A 152 19.48 27.30 -21.56
N ILE A 153 19.25 26.13 -20.96
CA ILE A 153 19.05 24.86 -21.67
C ILE A 153 17.82 24.94 -22.58
N GLU A 154 16.71 25.50 -22.10
CA GLU A 154 15.49 25.68 -22.88
C GLU A 154 15.77 26.47 -24.17
N VAL A 155 16.45 27.61 -24.05
CA VAL A 155 16.80 28.46 -25.20
C VAL A 155 17.67 27.69 -26.17
N LYS A 156 18.73 27.03 -25.69
CA LYS A 156 19.66 26.28 -26.54
C LYS A 156 19.02 25.07 -27.21
N ALA A 157 18.18 24.32 -26.50
CA ALA A 157 17.43 23.20 -27.05
C ALA A 157 16.48 23.66 -28.16
N LYS A 158 15.75 24.77 -27.95
CA LYS A 158 14.87 25.37 -28.96
C LYS A 158 15.63 25.89 -30.18
N GLU A 159 16.78 26.55 -29.98
CA GLU A 159 17.65 27.02 -31.07
C GLU A 159 18.12 25.87 -31.98
N LYS A 160 18.44 24.72 -31.39
CA LYS A 160 18.93 23.54 -32.13
C LYS A 160 17.80 22.59 -32.55
N GLY A 161 16.56 22.81 -32.11
CA GLY A 161 15.41 21.97 -32.42
C GLY A 161 15.39 20.61 -31.73
N TYR A 162 16.01 20.48 -30.54
CA TYR A 162 15.96 19.24 -29.77
C TYR A 162 14.75 19.21 -28.84
N PRO A 163 13.89 18.18 -28.93
CA PRO A 163 12.76 18.05 -28.02
C PRO A 163 13.24 17.54 -26.65
N LEU A 164 12.62 18.07 -25.59
CA LEU A 164 12.98 17.76 -24.20
C LEU A 164 11.89 16.93 -23.53
N TYR A 165 12.29 15.90 -22.77
CA TYR A 165 11.37 15.10 -21.96
C TYR A 165 11.80 15.17 -20.49
N LEU A 166 10.92 15.69 -19.62
CA LEU A 166 11.08 15.64 -18.18
C LEU A 166 10.46 14.38 -17.58
N ILE A 167 11.24 13.66 -16.78
CA ILE A 167 10.76 12.56 -15.95
C ILE A 167 11.11 12.86 -14.49
N ILE A 168 10.14 12.73 -13.58
CA ILE A 168 10.37 12.91 -12.13
C ILE A 168 9.85 11.69 -11.37
N ASP A 169 10.72 11.06 -10.59
CA ASP A 169 10.35 10.09 -9.57
C ASP A 169 10.21 10.76 -8.20
N GLU A 170 9.32 10.20 -7.38
CA GLU A 170 8.91 10.73 -6.08
C GLU A 170 8.62 12.24 -6.07
N TYR A 171 7.83 12.72 -7.04
CA TYR A 171 7.51 14.16 -7.14
C TYR A 171 6.92 14.74 -5.85
N ASP A 172 6.23 13.90 -5.07
CA ASP A 172 5.57 14.22 -3.82
C ASP A 172 6.47 14.00 -2.58
N ASN A 173 7.77 13.74 -2.75
CA ASN A 173 8.68 13.48 -1.62
C ASN A 173 8.72 14.62 -0.61
N PHE A 174 8.68 15.88 -1.05
CA PHE A 174 8.68 17.03 -0.15
C PHE A 174 7.50 17.01 0.83
N THR A 175 6.33 16.55 0.35
CA THR A 175 5.15 16.41 1.18
C THR A 175 5.42 15.36 2.26
N ASN A 176 6.04 14.22 1.90
CA ASN A 176 6.43 13.19 2.88
C ASN A 176 7.41 13.75 3.93
N VAL A 177 8.42 14.54 3.52
CA VAL A 177 9.42 15.13 4.42
C VAL A 177 8.75 16.09 5.41
N ILE A 178 8.01 17.09 4.92
CA ILE A 178 7.39 18.12 5.77
C ILE A 178 6.38 17.50 6.73
N LEU A 179 5.61 16.52 6.24
CA LEU A 179 4.65 15.79 7.06
C LEU A 179 5.32 14.92 8.15
N SER A 180 6.56 14.48 7.94
CA SER A 180 7.30 13.63 8.89
C SER A 180 8.09 14.41 9.95
N GLU A 181 8.61 15.60 9.61
CA GLU A 181 9.56 16.33 10.45
C GLU A 181 8.93 17.42 11.33
N HIS A 182 7.76 17.99 10.97
CA HIS A 182 7.37 19.30 11.49
C HIS A 182 6.02 19.44 12.20
N GLY A 183 5.38 18.36 12.66
CA GLY A 183 4.30 18.39 13.68
C GLY A 183 3.39 19.64 13.68
N GLN A 184 3.36 20.42 14.76
CA GLN A 184 2.51 21.63 14.90
C GLN A 184 2.90 22.82 13.99
N LYS A 185 4.11 22.87 13.42
CA LYS A 185 4.52 23.91 12.44
C LYS A 185 4.25 23.52 10.98
N MET A 186 3.76 22.29 10.78
CA MET A 186 3.49 21.66 9.49
C MET A 186 2.68 22.55 8.54
N PHE A 187 1.57 23.17 8.96
CA PHE A 187 0.74 23.96 8.02
C PHE A 187 1.46 25.22 7.52
N HIS A 188 2.20 25.89 8.39
CA HIS A 188 2.97 27.08 8.02
C HIS A 188 4.11 26.68 7.06
N ASP A 189 4.84 25.62 7.39
CA ASP A 189 5.99 25.17 6.59
C ASP A 189 5.56 24.52 5.27
N LEU A 190 4.42 23.81 5.25
CA LEU A 190 3.77 23.33 4.02
C LEU A 190 3.38 24.49 3.11
N THR A 191 2.78 25.57 3.63
CA THR A 191 2.34 26.71 2.81
C THR A 191 3.53 27.46 2.20
N HIS A 192 4.63 27.63 2.95
CA HIS A 192 5.84 28.25 2.41
C HIS A 192 6.56 27.36 1.39
N ALA A 193 6.68 26.06 1.70
CA ALA A 193 7.29 25.10 0.79
C ALA A 193 6.45 24.88 -0.47
N SER A 194 5.12 24.81 -0.36
CA SER A 194 4.21 24.66 -1.50
C SER A 194 4.36 25.84 -2.46
N GLY A 195 4.54 27.07 -1.95
CA GLY A 195 4.88 28.25 -2.73
C GLY A 195 6.19 28.09 -3.52
N PHE A 196 7.27 27.64 -2.88
CA PHE A 196 8.55 27.39 -3.55
C PHE A 196 8.45 26.32 -4.64
N TYR A 197 7.90 25.15 -4.30
CA TYR A 197 7.76 24.04 -5.25
C TYR A 197 6.89 24.46 -6.44
N ARG A 198 5.78 25.16 -6.20
CA ARG A 198 4.94 25.71 -7.27
C ARG A 198 5.72 26.64 -8.20
N GLU A 199 6.51 27.57 -7.66
CA GLU A 199 7.36 28.46 -8.47
C GLU A 199 8.44 27.71 -9.26
N TYR A 200 8.95 26.62 -8.70
CA TYR A 200 9.93 25.77 -9.37
C TYR A 200 9.32 24.97 -10.51
N PHE A 201 8.20 24.29 -10.27
CA PHE A 201 7.50 23.56 -11.30
C PHE A 201 7.01 24.48 -12.42
N LYS A 202 6.61 25.74 -12.15
CA LYS A 202 6.30 26.70 -13.22
C LYS A 202 7.43 26.84 -14.27
N GLN A 203 8.69 26.60 -13.91
CA GLN A 203 9.82 26.67 -14.84
C GLN A 203 9.78 25.58 -15.91
N PHE A 204 9.14 24.43 -15.65
CA PHE A 204 9.06 23.36 -16.66
C PHE A 204 7.98 23.63 -17.71
N LYS A 205 7.07 24.57 -17.46
CA LYS A 205 5.95 24.86 -18.36
C LYS A 205 6.47 25.42 -19.69
N GLY A 206 6.16 24.73 -20.79
CA GLY A 206 6.52 25.16 -22.14
C GLY A 206 8.01 24.98 -22.50
N MET A 207 8.80 24.44 -21.57
CA MET A 207 10.18 24.00 -21.80
C MET A 207 10.23 22.58 -22.37
N PHE A 208 9.39 21.67 -21.87
CA PHE A 208 9.39 20.26 -22.24
C PHE A 208 8.25 19.90 -23.18
N ASP A 209 8.53 19.08 -24.18
CA ASP A 209 7.54 18.50 -25.09
C ASP A 209 6.68 17.45 -24.39
N ARG A 210 7.27 16.75 -23.41
CA ARG A 210 6.59 15.79 -22.55
C ARG A 210 7.08 15.86 -21.10
N ILE A 211 6.18 15.59 -20.16
CA ILE A 211 6.46 15.51 -18.73
C ILE A 211 5.77 14.25 -18.19
N PHE A 212 6.49 13.39 -17.47
CA PHE A 212 5.93 12.21 -16.82
C PHE A 212 6.39 12.14 -15.37
N LEU A 213 5.42 12.15 -14.45
CA LEU A 213 5.67 12.29 -13.02
C LEU A 213 5.07 11.07 -12.30
N MET A 214 5.85 10.44 -11.43
CA MET A 214 5.36 9.38 -10.56
C MET A 214 5.59 9.69 -9.09
N GLY A 215 4.62 9.26 -8.29
CA GLY A 215 4.61 9.50 -6.85
C GLY A 215 3.70 8.52 -6.12
N VAL A 216 3.42 8.82 -4.86
CA VAL A 216 2.61 7.96 -3.97
C VAL A 216 1.40 8.69 -3.37
N SER A 217 1.28 10.00 -3.56
CA SER A 217 0.16 10.82 -3.12
C SER A 217 -0.25 11.81 -4.21
N PRO A 218 -1.53 12.21 -4.28
CA PRO A 218 -2.04 13.20 -5.23
C PRO A 218 -1.85 14.64 -4.76
N ILE A 219 -1.07 14.83 -3.69
CA ILE A 219 -0.92 16.12 -3.03
C ILE A 219 -0.17 17.05 -3.99
N THR A 220 -0.58 18.32 -4.02
CA THR A 220 -0.04 19.40 -4.87
C THR A 220 -0.29 19.26 -6.36
N LEU A 221 -1.05 18.25 -6.79
CA LEU A 221 -1.50 18.17 -8.18
C LEU A 221 -2.36 19.37 -8.59
N ASP A 222 -3.19 19.93 -7.71
CA ASP A 222 -4.04 21.10 -8.05
C ASP A 222 -3.23 22.39 -8.28
N ASP A 223 -2.18 22.60 -7.49
CA ASP A 223 -1.31 23.76 -7.63
C ASP A 223 -0.40 23.65 -8.86
N LEU A 224 -0.10 22.42 -9.27
CA LEU A 224 0.62 22.08 -10.50
C LEU A 224 -0.31 22.09 -11.72
N SER A 225 -1.54 21.60 -11.63
CA SER A 225 -2.48 21.49 -12.75
C SER A 225 -2.98 22.87 -13.21
N SER A 226 -3.28 23.77 -12.26
CA SER A 226 -3.67 25.17 -12.54
C SER A 226 -2.58 25.96 -13.26
N GLY A 227 -1.31 25.57 -13.10
CA GLY A 227 -0.18 26.18 -13.78
C GLY A 227 -0.03 25.74 -15.24
N TYR A 228 -0.42 24.51 -15.57
CA TYR A 228 -0.02 23.87 -16.82
C TYR A 228 -1.18 23.34 -17.69
N ASN A 229 -2.45 23.47 -17.27
CA ASN A 229 -3.59 22.72 -17.84
C ASN A 229 -3.31 21.19 -17.85
N ILE A 230 -2.66 20.68 -16.79
CA ILE A 230 -2.30 19.25 -16.65
C ILE A 230 -3.34 18.57 -15.78
N ASP A 231 -4.44 18.15 -16.40
CA ASP A 231 -5.49 17.39 -15.70
C ASP A 231 -5.40 15.87 -15.91
N TRP A 232 -4.37 15.36 -16.60
CA TRP A 232 -4.31 13.93 -16.93
C TRP A 232 -3.55 13.13 -15.89
N ASN A 233 -4.11 13.11 -14.67
CA ASN A 233 -3.85 12.05 -13.72
C ASN A 233 -4.41 10.73 -14.29
N ILE A 234 -3.53 9.87 -14.80
CA ILE A 234 -3.90 8.58 -15.40
C ILE A 234 -4.03 7.44 -14.38
N SER A 235 -3.97 7.75 -13.08
CA SER A 235 -3.93 6.74 -12.02
C SER A 235 -5.19 5.89 -11.95
N THR A 236 -6.35 6.44 -12.31
CA THR A 236 -7.65 5.76 -12.28
C THR A 236 -8.16 5.34 -13.66
N ASP A 237 -7.35 5.53 -14.69
CA ASP A 237 -7.67 5.12 -16.06
C ASP A 237 -7.40 3.62 -16.24
N SER A 238 -8.42 2.87 -16.69
CA SER A 238 -8.35 1.42 -16.80
C SER A 238 -7.32 0.93 -17.80
N ARG A 239 -6.93 1.75 -18.79
CA ARG A 239 -5.86 1.41 -19.74
C ARG A 239 -4.51 1.23 -19.05
N PHE A 240 -4.32 1.82 -17.88
CA PHE A 240 -3.07 1.77 -17.12
C PHE A 240 -3.20 1.03 -15.78
N ASN A 241 -4.28 0.25 -15.59
CA ASN A 241 -4.55 -0.47 -14.34
C ASN A 241 -3.39 -1.41 -13.96
N ALA A 242 -2.96 -2.26 -14.90
CA ALA A 242 -1.88 -3.23 -14.71
C ALA A 242 -0.50 -2.77 -15.24
N MET A 243 -0.34 -1.47 -15.54
CA MET A 243 0.94 -0.96 -16.05
C MET A 243 2.07 -1.07 -15.04
N ILE A 244 1.73 -0.93 -13.75
CA ILE A 244 2.67 -0.94 -12.62
C ILE A 244 2.14 -1.96 -11.61
N GLY A 245 2.96 -2.96 -11.29
CA GLY A 245 2.52 -4.20 -10.64
C GLY A 245 2.59 -5.41 -11.58
N PHE A 246 2.29 -6.60 -11.05
CA PHE A 246 2.15 -7.81 -11.86
C PHE A 246 0.70 -8.24 -11.93
N ASP A 247 0.22 -8.68 -13.08
CA ASP A 247 -1.02 -9.46 -13.14
C ASP A 247 -0.74 -10.95 -12.86
N GLU A 248 -1.79 -11.73 -12.66
CA GLU A 248 -1.65 -13.16 -12.35
C GLU A 248 -0.94 -13.95 -13.47
N THR A 249 -1.13 -13.56 -14.73
CA THR A 249 -0.49 -14.22 -15.87
C THR A 249 1.02 -13.99 -15.82
N GLU A 250 1.45 -12.77 -15.56
CA GLU A 250 2.87 -12.42 -15.42
C GLU A 250 3.53 -13.12 -14.23
N VAL A 251 2.84 -13.22 -13.10
CA VAL A 251 3.31 -14.00 -11.93
C VAL A 251 3.49 -15.46 -12.30
N ARG A 252 2.50 -16.06 -12.97
CA ARG A 252 2.55 -17.46 -13.42
C ARG A 252 3.68 -17.72 -14.40
N GLU A 253 3.86 -16.85 -15.39
CA GLU A 253 4.94 -16.94 -16.37
C GLU A 253 6.31 -16.85 -15.70
N MET A 254 6.48 -15.93 -14.76
CA MET A 254 7.69 -15.80 -13.96
C MET A 254 8.00 -17.07 -13.17
N LEU A 255 7.04 -17.61 -12.43
CA LEU A 255 7.24 -18.85 -11.67
C LEU A 255 7.58 -20.04 -12.59
N ARG A 256 6.85 -20.19 -13.71
CA ARG A 256 7.10 -21.25 -14.69
C ARG A 256 8.48 -21.11 -15.34
N TYR A 257 8.96 -19.90 -15.59
CA TYR A 257 10.31 -19.68 -16.10
C TYR A 257 11.36 -20.28 -15.15
N TYR A 258 11.29 -19.98 -13.85
CA TYR A 258 12.24 -20.53 -12.89
C TYR A 258 12.07 -22.04 -12.69
N GLN A 259 10.85 -22.56 -12.79
CA GLN A 259 10.57 -24.00 -12.71
C GLN A 259 11.17 -24.76 -13.90
N GLN A 260 10.94 -24.28 -15.13
CA GLN A 260 11.49 -24.87 -16.36
C GLN A 260 13.02 -24.84 -16.41
N ASN A 261 13.63 -23.86 -15.74
CA ASN A 261 15.08 -23.74 -15.60
C ASN A 261 15.65 -24.46 -14.36
N GLY A 262 14.84 -25.27 -13.68
CA GLY A 262 15.27 -26.10 -12.54
C GLY A 262 15.65 -25.31 -11.27
N LYS A 263 15.20 -24.05 -11.14
CA LYS A 263 15.44 -23.21 -9.96
C LYS A 263 14.29 -23.25 -8.96
N LEU A 264 13.08 -23.53 -9.42
CA LEU A 264 11.88 -23.60 -8.60
C LEU A 264 11.32 -25.03 -8.61
N VAL A 265 10.96 -25.53 -7.44
CA VAL A 265 10.38 -26.87 -7.23
C VAL A 265 9.00 -26.70 -6.59
N GLY A 266 8.04 -27.55 -6.97
CA GLY A 266 6.67 -27.52 -6.44
C GLY A 266 5.62 -27.13 -7.48
N ASP A 267 4.38 -26.98 -7.02
CA ASP A 267 3.23 -26.60 -7.86
C ASP A 267 3.08 -25.08 -7.94
N VAL A 268 3.17 -24.55 -9.15
CA VAL A 268 3.04 -23.11 -9.44
C VAL A 268 1.65 -22.58 -9.08
N GLU A 269 0.58 -23.33 -9.35
CA GLU A 269 -0.77 -22.84 -9.05
C GLU A 269 -1.05 -22.85 -7.54
N ALA A 270 -0.46 -23.81 -6.80
CA ALA A 270 -0.49 -23.80 -5.34
C ALA A 270 0.25 -22.58 -4.76
N MET A 271 1.43 -22.24 -5.29
CA MET A 271 2.17 -21.04 -4.89
C MET A 271 1.39 -19.76 -5.16
N ILE A 272 0.75 -19.63 -6.33
CA ILE A 272 -0.11 -18.48 -6.66
C ILE A 272 -1.29 -18.39 -5.69
N THR A 273 -1.93 -19.52 -5.40
CA THR A 273 -3.05 -19.59 -4.44
C THR A 273 -2.62 -19.13 -3.05
N GLU A 274 -1.42 -19.48 -2.60
CA GLU A 274 -0.84 -19.02 -1.34
C GLU A 274 -0.52 -17.51 -1.35
N MET A 275 -0.02 -16.97 -2.47
CA MET A 275 0.33 -15.55 -2.59
C MET A 275 -0.88 -14.62 -2.67
N LYS A 276 -1.98 -15.05 -3.32
CA LYS A 276 -3.18 -14.23 -3.57
C LYS A 276 -3.70 -13.47 -2.35
N PRO A 277 -4.00 -14.10 -1.19
CA PRO A 277 -4.52 -13.38 -0.03
C PRO A 277 -3.51 -12.39 0.59
N TRP A 278 -2.22 -12.50 0.26
CA TRP A 278 -1.16 -11.69 0.83
C TRP A 278 -0.71 -10.53 -0.06
N TYR A 279 -0.63 -10.72 -1.38
CA TYR A 279 0.09 -9.80 -2.28
C TYR A 279 -0.76 -9.26 -3.44
N ASP A 280 -1.92 -9.87 -3.70
CA ASP A 280 -2.83 -9.51 -4.80
C ASP A 280 -3.93 -8.53 -4.35
N ASN A 281 -5.00 -8.45 -5.14
CA ASN A 281 -6.28 -7.77 -4.95
C ASN A 281 -6.28 -6.27 -5.23
N TYR A 282 -5.18 -5.70 -5.73
CA TYR A 282 -5.20 -4.28 -6.09
C TYR A 282 -5.98 -4.03 -7.39
N CYS A 283 -6.94 -3.12 -7.32
CA CYS A 283 -7.66 -2.54 -8.45
C CYS A 283 -7.57 -1.01 -8.36
N PHE A 284 -7.06 -0.39 -9.43
CA PHE A 284 -6.80 1.05 -9.48
C PHE A 284 -7.82 1.84 -10.31
N ALA A 285 -8.67 1.17 -11.09
CA ALA A 285 -9.67 1.80 -11.92
C ALA A 285 -11.07 1.20 -11.70
N ARG A 286 -12.09 2.06 -11.62
CA ARG A 286 -13.49 1.64 -11.42
C ARG A 286 -13.96 0.68 -12.52
N THR A 287 -13.58 0.96 -13.76
CA THR A 287 -13.93 0.15 -14.94
C THR A 287 -13.09 -1.14 -15.05
N SER A 288 -12.17 -1.38 -14.13
CA SER A 288 -11.38 -2.61 -14.02
C SER A 288 -11.82 -3.51 -12.85
N LEU A 289 -12.97 -3.23 -12.23
CA LEU A 289 -13.48 -4.05 -11.14
C LEU A 289 -13.73 -5.51 -11.54
N ASP A 290 -14.02 -5.76 -12.82
CA ASP A 290 -14.25 -7.09 -13.39
C ASP A 290 -13.00 -7.70 -14.07
N ASN A 291 -11.86 -6.99 -14.03
CA ASN A 291 -10.59 -7.46 -14.58
C ASN A 291 -9.74 -8.16 -13.52
N ASP A 292 -8.66 -8.81 -13.97
CA ASP A 292 -7.62 -9.35 -13.10
C ASP A 292 -7.05 -8.28 -12.16
N ARG A 293 -6.77 -8.73 -10.94
CA ARG A 293 -6.16 -7.93 -9.89
C ARG A 293 -4.66 -7.83 -10.07
N VAL A 294 -4.07 -6.85 -9.40
CA VAL A 294 -2.65 -6.55 -9.51
C VAL A 294 -1.92 -6.97 -8.23
N PHE A 295 -0.85 -7.72 -8.39
CA PHE A 295 0.09 -8.12 -7.35
C PHE A 295 1.13 -7.03 -7.09
N ASN A 296 1.51 -6.88 -5.81
CA ASN A 296 2.67 -6.10 -5.41
C ASN A 296 3.97 -6.79 -5.87
N CYS A 297 4.82 -6.07 -6.62
CA CYS A 297 6.04 -6.62 -7.21
C CYS A 297 7.05 -7.11 -6.16
N ASP A 298 7.37 -6.27 -5.18
CA ASP A 298 8.41 -6.55 -4.18
C ASP A 298 8.04 -7.77 -3.34
N MET A 299 6.78 -7.86 -2.90
CA MET A 299 6.29 -9.01 -2.14
C MET A 299 6.28 -10.30 -2.95
N THR A 300 5.88 -10.24 -4.22
CA THR A 300 5.92 -11.40 -5.12
C THR A 300 7.35 -11.90 -5.30
N LEU A 301 8.31 -10.98 -5.51
CA LEU A 301 9.73 -11.30 -5.65
C LEU A 301 10.34 -11.81 -4.35
N TYR A 302 9.93 -11.29 -3.20
CA TYR A 302 10.32 -11.76 -1.87
C TYR A 302 9.88 -13.22 -1.65
N TYR A 303 8.64 -13.55 -1.98
CA TYR A 303 8.13 -14.92 -1.89
C TYR A 303 8.88 -15.86 -2.85
N LEU A 304 9.03 -15.47 -4.11
CA LEU A 304 9.77 -16.25 -5.11
C LEU A 304 11.21 -16.53 -4.66
N ARG A 305 11.89 -15.53 -4.09
CA ARG A 305 13.24 -15.70 -3.56
C ARG A 305 13.30 -16.75 -2.46
N ASN A 306 12.34 -16.74 -1.54
CA ASN A 306 12.28 -17.77 -0.48
C ASN A 306 12.01 -19.17 -1.05
N GLN A 307 11.14 -19.29 -2.06
CA GLN A 307 10.87 -20.57 -2.71
C GLN A 307 12.10 -21.12 -3.47
N ILE A 308 12.90 -20.24 -4.07
CA ILE A 308 14.14 -20.65 -4.75
C ILE A 308 15.25 -20.99 -3.75
N ASP A 309 15.45 -20.16 -2.72
CA ASP A 309 16.56 -20.31 -1.78
C ASP A 309 16.32 -21.43 -0.74
N PHE A 310 15.06 -21.64 -0.34
CA PHE A 310 14.69 -22.53 0.77
C PHE A 310 13.61 -23.56 0.44
N HIS A 311 13.05 -23.56 -0.78
CA HIS A 311 11.98 -24.48 -1.20
C HIS A 311 10.74 -24.43 -0.31
N ARG A 312 10.46 -23.26 0.27
CA ARG A 312 9.30 -23.01 1.11
C ARG A 312 8.90 -21.53 1.05
N PRO A 313 7.65 -21.20 1.38
CA PRO A 313 7.23 -19.81 1.56
C PRO A 313 8.02 -19.14 2.70
N PRO A 314 8.11 -17.80 2.71
CA PRO A 314 8.73 -17.07 3.81
C PRO A 314 8.07 -17.40 5.17
N GLU A 315 8.86 -17.48 6.25
CA GLU A 315 8.33 -17.62 7.62
C GLU A 315 7.58 -16.36 8.09
N ASN A 316 7.91 -15.19 7.54
CA ASN A 316 7.08 -14.00 7.67
C ASN A 316 6.63 -13.59 6.28
N MET A 317 5.33 -13.68 6.02
CA MET A 317 4.74 -13.32 4.73
C MET A 317 4.81 -11.81 4.46
N VAL A 318 5.11 -10.97 5.46
CA VAL A 318 5.28 -9.52 5.31
C VAL A 318 6.76 -9.16 5.34
N ASP A 319 7.24 -8.58 4.25
CA ASP A 319 8.61 -8.09 4.14
C ASP A 319 8.81 -6.90 5.08
N LYS A 320 9.96 -6.89 5.76
CA LYS A 320 10.38 -5.77 6.60
C LYS A 320 10.49 -4.47 5.81
N ASN A 321 10.79 -4.54 4.51
CA ASN A 321 10.94 -3.39 3.62
C ASN A 321 9.63 -2.66 3.28
N ILE A 322 8.46 -3.27 3.53
CA ILE A 322 7.14 -2.62 3.39
C ILE A 322 6.71 -1.94 4.69
N ARG A 323 7.29 -2.33 5.84
CA ARG A 323 6.93 -1.74 7.15
C ARG A 323 7.23 -0.25 7.25
N THR A 324 8.03 0.36 6.39
CA THR A 324 8.24 1.81 6.40
C THR A 324 6.95 2.58 6.09
N ASP A 325 5.99 1.99 5.38
CA ASP A 325 4.71 2.64 5.04
C ASP A 325 3.75 2.72 6.24
N TYR A 326 3.99 1.90 7.27
CA TYR A 326 3.34 1.97 8.57
C TYR A 326 3.47 3.35 9.25
N SER A 327 4.60 4.01 9.03
CA SER A 327 4.83 5.36 9.55
C SER A 327 3.82 6.36 9.00
N LYS A 328 3.28 6.16 7.79
CA LYS A 328 2.27 7.02 7.18
C LYS A 328 0.93 6.95 7.91
N LEU A 329 0.48 5.76 8.30
CA LEU A 329 -0.74 5.62 9.12
C LEU A 329 -0.59 6.38 10.45
N LYS A 330 0.53 6.17 11.14
CA LYS A 330 0.85 6.91 12.38
C LYS A 330 0.88 8.41 12.18
N MET A 331 1.47 8.84 11.07
CA MET A 331 1.66 10.24 10.74
C MET A 331 0.32 10.90 10.42
N LEU A 332 -0.55 10.28 9.62
CA LEU A 332 -1.88 10.80 9.29
C LEU A 332 -2.82 10.82 10.50
N ALA A 333 -2.75 9.80 11.36
CA ALA A 333 -3.56 9.73 12.57
C ALA A 333 -3.14 10.75 13.65
N ARG A 334 -1.87 11.17 13.69
CA ARG A 334 -1.38 12.17 14.66
C ARG A 334 -1.83 13.61 14.38
N ILE A 335 -2.31 13.90 13.17
CA ILE A 335 -2.82 15.23 12.79
C ILE A 335 -4.19 15.50 13.46
N ASP A 336 -4.73 14.56 14.24
CA ASP A 336 -6.09 14.59 14.80
C ASP A 336 -6.21 15.36 16.14
N HIS A 337 -5.19 16.12 16.54
CA HIS A 337 -5.08 16.58 17.92
C HIS A 337 -5.94 17.79 18.34
N ASP A 338 -6.70 18.42 17.43
CA ASP A 338 -7.40 19.68 17.74
C ASP A 338 -8.91 19.73 17.50
N ASN A 339 -9.63 18.66 17.15
CA ASN A 339 -11.10 18.74 17.05
C ASN A 339 -11.85 17.55 17.68
N THR A 340 -12.52 17.85 18.80
CA THR A 340 -13.59 17.09 19.43
C THR A 340 -14.85 17.09 18.55
N HIS A 341 -14.83 16.40 17.41
CA HIS A 341 -16.04 16.16 16.60
C HIS A 341 -16.15 14.67 16.27
N GLU A 342 -17.37 14.14 16.31
CA GLU A 342 -17.71 12.82 15.75
C GLU A 342 -17.22 12.74 14.29
N GLY A 343 -16.42 11.71 13.95
CA GLY A 343 -15.85 11.54 12.60
C GLY A 343 -14.35 11.85 12.46
N SER A 344 -13.55 11.44 13.45
CA SER A 344 -12.09 11.62 13.43
C SER A 344 -11.37 10.68 12.46
N ARG A 345 -10.10 10.96 12.11
CA ARG A 345 -9.33 10.06 11.23
C ARG A 345 -9.11 8.72 11.90
N MET A 346 -8.95 8.73 13.23
CA MET A 346 -8.85 7.52 14.02
C MET A 346 -10.12 6.66 13.91
N SER A 347 -11.31 7.25 14.01
CA SER A 347 -12.55 6.48 13.90
C SER A 347 -12.74 5.88 12.49
N THR A 348 -12.24 6.56 11.45
CA THR A 348 -12.20 6.01 10.09
C THR A 348 -11.27 4.80 9.99
N ILE A 349 -10.08 4.85 10.62
CA ILE A 349 -9.15 3.72 10.66
C ILE A 349 -9.77 2.54 11.42
N GLU A 350 -10.42 2.79 12.56
CA GLU A 350 -11.12 1.76 13.34
C GLU A 350 -12.28 1.15 12.54
N GLU A 351 -13.07 1.96 11.84
CA GLU A 351 -14.15 1.47 10.96
C GLU A 351 -13.61 0.57 9.86
N ILE A 352 -12.54 0.97 9.18
CA ILE A 352 -11.91 0.19 8.11
C ILE A 352 -11.34 -1.12 8.66
N ALA A 353 -10.66 -1.08 9.81
CA ALA A 353 -10.09 -2.27 10.42
C ALA A 353 -11.18 -3.25 10.91
N ALA A 354 -12.31 -2.72 11.38
CA ALA A 354 -13.44 -3.52 11.83
C ALA A 354 -14.19 -4.15 10.65
N LYS A 355 -14.65 -3.36 9.68
CA LYS A 355 -15.49 -3.82 8.56
C LYS A 355 -14.69 -4.41 7.39
N GLY A 356 -13.41 -4.07 7.29
CA GLY A 356 -12.57 -4.35 6.12
C GLY A 356 -12.86 -3.47 4.91
N GLU A 357 -13.86 -2.59 4.98
CA GLU A 357 -14.33 -1.75 3.87
C GLU A 357 -14.90 -0.40 4.30
N ILE A 358 -14.93 0.54 3.35
CA ILE A 358 -15.50 1.88 3.52
C ILE A 358 -15.99 2.44 2.17
N LEU A 359 -16.97 3.33 2.21
CA LEU A 359 -17.39 4.10 1.03
C LEU A 359 -16.55 5.37 0.91
N VAL A 360 -16.06 5.66 -0.29
CA VAL A 360 -15.16 6.78 -0.56
C VAL A 360 -15.61 7.55 -1.80
N ASP A 361 -15.64 8.87 -1.66
CA ASP A 361 -15.64 9.81 -2.77
C ASP A 361 -14.18 10.12 -3.12
N LEU A 362 -13.66 9.43 -4.15
CA LEU A 362 -12.23 9.50 -4.47
C LEU A 362 -11.89 10.86 -5.11
N HIS A 363 -11.08 11.64 -4.41
CA HIS A 363 -10.51 12.86 -4.94
C HIS A 363 -9.22 12.55 -5.72
N THR A 364 -9.13 13.02 -6.97
CA THR A 364 -7.99 12.76 -7.86
C THR A 364 -6.83 13.73 -7.70
N SER A 365 -7.07 14.85 -7.02
CA SER A 365 -6.08 15.87 -6.69
C SER A 365 -6.64 16.75 -5.56
N PHE A 366 -5.75 17.29 -4.72
CA PHE A 366 -6.09 18.30 -3.73
C PHE A 366 -4.83 19.05 -3.25
N PRO A 367 -4.99 20.31 -2.80
CA PRO A 367 -3.88 21.10 -2.28
C PRO A 367 -3.45 20.62 -0.89
N SER A 368 -2.20 20.93 -0.51
CA SER A 368 -1.58 20.40 0.71
C SER A 368 -2.27 20.87 2.00
N GLU A 369 -2.90 22.04 1.97
CA GLU A 369 -3.61 22.64 3.10
C GLU A 369 -4.87 21.83 3.47
N LYS A 370 -5.40 21.07 2.51
CA LYS A 370 -6.59 20.23 2.67
C LYS A 370 -6.28 18.77 3.01
N ILE A 371 -5.02 18.41 3.26
CA ILE A 371 -4.63 17.05 3.70
C ILE A 371 -5.41 16.63 4.95
N ALA A 372 -5.76 17.59 5.80
CA ALA A 372 -6.49 17.36 7.03
C ALA A 372 -7.95 16.94 6.82
N ASP A 373 -8.56 17.20 5.66
CA ASP A 373 -9.96 16.90 5.39
C ASP A 373 -10.20 15.38 5.36
N ILE A 374 -11.32 14.93 5.96
CA ILE A 374 -11.60 13.50 6.12
C ILE A 374 -11.75 12.74 4.80
N GLU A 375 -12.35 13.36 3.78
CA GLU A 375 -12.49 12.73 2.44
C GLU A 375 -11.15 12.66 1.70
N ASN A 376 -10.27 13.65 1.89
CA ASN A 376 -8.90 13.61 1.37
C ASN A 376 -8.09 12.54 2.08
N PHE A 377 -8.26 12.38 3.41
CA PHE A 377 -7.65 11.29 4.15
C PHE A 377 -8.05 9.92 3.61
N ARG A 378 -9.34 9.68 3.35
CA ARG A 378 -9.81 8.42 2.72
C ARG A 378 -9.19 8.20 1.34
N SER A 379 -9.09 9.26 0.53
CA SER A 379 -8.41 9.22 -0.76
C SER A 379 -6.92 8.89 -0.63
N LEU A 380 -6.23 9.44 0.38
CA LEU A 380 -4.81 9.14 0.66
C LEU A 380 -4.58 7.67 1.02
N LEU A 381 -5.48 7.06 1.80
CA LEU A 381 -5.39 5.63 2.12
C LEU A 381 -5.39 4.78 0.84
N TYR A 382 -6.19 5.14 -0.17
CA TYR A 382 -6.17 4.50 -1.48
C TYR A 382 -4.83 4.68 -2.21
N TYR A 383 -4.33 5.91 -2.36
CA TYR A 383 -3.08 6.16 -3.09
C TYR A 383 -1.84 5.55 -2.42
N TYR A 384 -1.84 5.46 -1.09
CA TYR A 384 -0.83 4.74 -0.32
C TYR A 384 -0.95 3.22 -0.39
N GLY A 385 -1.98 2.69 -1.05
CA GLY A 385 -2.21 1.25 -1.20
C GLY A 385 -2.72 0.59 0.08
N LEU A 386 -3.24 1.37 1.02
CA LEU A 386 -3.89 0.90 2.24
C LEU A 386 -5.37 0.53 1.99
N LEU A 387 -5.96 1.10 0.94
CA LEU A 387 -7.25 0.73 0.40
C LEU A 387 -7.15 0.43 -1.10
N THR A 388 -8.11 -0.34 -1.61
CA THR A 388 -8.27 -0.60 -3.05
C THR A 388 -9.74 -0.65 -3.45
N MET A 389 -10.05 -0.47 -4.73
CA MET A 389 -11.43 -0.52 -5.22
C MET A 389 -11.93 -1.97 -5.23
N CYS A 390 -13.08 -2.23 -4.61
CA CYS A 390 -13.70 -3.57 -4.59
C CYS A 390 -15.17 -3.59 -5.03
N GLY A 391 -15.76 -2.43 -5.28
CA GLY A 391 -17.11 -2.32 -5.80
C GLY A 391 -17.57 -0.87 -5.90
N THR A 392 -18.88 -0.70 -6.08
CA THR A 392 -19.51 0.61 -6.12
C THR A 392 -20.84 0.58 -5.38
N ARG A 393 -21.25 1.71 -4.81
CA ARG A 393 -22.59 1.92 -4.27
C ARG A 393 -23.16 3.20 -4.86
N GLY A 394 -23.83 3.07 -6.00
CA GLY A 394 -24.27 4.23 -6.80
C GLY A 394 -23.08 4.90 -7.49
N ASP A 395 -22.92 6.19 -7.25
CA ASP A 395 -21.79 7.00 -7.70
C ASP A 395 -20.51 6.75 -6.89
N ARG A 396 -20.64 6.47 -5.59
CA ARG A 396 -19.54 6.24 -4.65
C ARG A 396 -18.78 4.94 -4.89
N LEU A 397 -17.49 4.96 -4.61
CA LEU A 397 -16.63 3.77 -4.65
C LEU A 397 -16.71 3.03 -3.33
N LYS A 398 -16.84 1.70 -3.42
CA LYS A 398 -16.63 0.79 -2.29
C LYS A 398 -15.17 0.40 -2.29
N MET A 399 -14.46 0.70 -1.21
CA MET A 399 -13.05 0.39 -1.04
C MET A 399 -12.85 -0.60 0.09
N CYS A 400 -11.90 -1.53 -0.05
CA CYS A 400 -11.53 -2.47 1.00
C CYS A 400 -10.02 -2.51 1.25
N ILE A 401 -9.64 -3.13 2.37
CA ILE A 401 -8.25 -3.53 2.61
C ILE A 401 -7.86 -4.59 1.56
N PRO A 402 -6.83 -4.36 0.72
CA PRO A 402 -6.52 -5.22 -0.42
C PRO A 402 -6.14 -6.65 0.01
N ASN A 403 -5.28 -6.80 1.01
CA ASN A 403 -4.70 -8.09 1.35
C ASN A 403 -4.22 -8.15 2.81
N ASN A 404 -3.78 -9.35 3.23
CA ASN A 404 -3.29 -9.61 4.58
C ASN A 404 -2.07 -8.75 4.93
N CYS A 405 -1.19 -8.44 3.97
CA CYS A 405 -0.02 -7.59 4.22
C CYS A 405 -0.42 -6.17 4.66
N VAL A 406 -1.49 -5.63 4.09
CA VAL A 406 -2.03 -4.33 4.50
C VAL A 406 -2.86 -4.44 5.78
N ARG A 407 -3.63 -5.52 5.95
CA ARG A 407 -4.39 -5.75 7.18
C ARG A 407 -3.50 -5.78 8.42
N GLU A 408 -2.36 -6.47 8.35
CA GLU A 408 -1.36 -6.47 9.41
C GLU A 408 -0.86 -5.07 9.77
N GLN A 409 -0.79 -4.16 8.79
CA GLN A 409 -0.40 -2.77 9.05
C GLN A 409 -1.49 -2.00 9.80
N TYR A 410 -2.76 -2.17 9.45
CA TYR A 410 -3.88 -1.59 10.21
C TYR A 410 -3.92 -2.11 11.65
N LEU A 411 -3.85 -3.43 11.82
CA LEU A 411 -3.94 -4.06 13.14
C LEU A 411 -2.72 -3.75 14.00
N GLY A 412 -1.52 -3.73 13.40
CA GLY A 412 -0.32 -3.24 14.07
C GLY A 412 -0.47 -1.80 14.54
N PHE A 413 -1.06 -0.94 13.71
CA PHE A 413 -1.21 0.49 13.99
C PHE A 413 -2.14 0.71 15.17
N LEU A 414 -3.31 0.06 15.14
CA LEU A 414 -4.26 0.09 16.24
C LEU A 414 -3.63 -0.43 17.53
N ARG A 415 -2.87 -1.53 17.47
CA ARG A 415 -2.18 -2.08 18.64
C ARG A 415 -1.18 -1.08 19.23
N ASP A 416 -0.32 -0.46 18.42
CA ASP A 416 0.62 0.56 18.90
C ASP A 416 -0.11 1.80 19.45
N TYR A 417 -1.29 2.11 18.93
CA TYR A 417 -2.14 3.19 19.42
C TYR A 417 -2.76 2.85 20.79
N TYR A 418 -3.26 1.64 20.98
CA TYR A 418 -3.82 1.20 22.27
C TYR A 418 -2.75 1.01 23.35
N GLN A 419 -1.57 0.52 22.97
CA GLN A 419 -0.41 0.36 23.87
C GLN A 419 0.09 1.67 24.50
N GLN A 420 -0.22 2.83 23.88
CA GLN A 420 0.12 4.15 24.43
C GLN A 420 -0.72 4.53 25.65
N ALA A 421 -1.96 4.05 25.73
CA ALA A 421 -2.85 4.34 26.86
C ALA A 421 -2.70 3.30 27.98
N HIS A 422 -2.69 2.01 27.64
CA HIS A 422 -2.34 0.95 28.59
C HIS A 422 -1.44 -0.09 27.92
N THR A 423 -0.26 -0.27 28.49
CA THR A 423 0.77 -1.15 27.93
C THR A 423 0.58 -2.58 28.39
N LEU A 424 0.35 -3.50 27.45
CA LEU A 424 0.30 -4.94 27.72
C LEU A 424 1.63 -5.62 27.44
N ASN A 425 1.98 -6.60 28.27
CA ASN A 425 3.10 -7.47 28.00
C ASN A 425 2.78 -8.41 26.82
N LEU A 426 3.28 -8.06 25.64
CA LEU A 426 3.07 -8.82 24.42
C LEU A 426 3.71 -10.21 24.43
N SER A 427 4.78 -10.43 25.21
CA SER A 427 5.36 -11.78 25.32
C SER A 427 4.43 -12.69 26.11
N HIS A 428 3.89 -12.19 27.22
CA HIS A 428 2.91 -12.95 28.00
C HIS A 428 1.64 -13.25 27.20
N LEU A 429 1.13 -12.28 26.43
CA LEU A 429 0.00 -12.53 25.53
C LEU A 429 0.31 -13.61 24.50
N LYS A 430 1.57 -13.70 24.03
CA LYS A 430 1.98 -14.76 23.11
C LYS A 430 1.96 -16.12 23.79
N ASP A 431 2.43 -16.23 25.03
CA ASP A 431 2.34 -17.48 25.80
C ASP A 431 0.87 -17.92 25.94
N LEU A 432 -0.03 -16.98 26.26
CA LEU A 432 -1.48 -17.27 26.34
C LEU A 432 -2.08 -17.67 25.00
N ILE A 433 -1.54 -17.15 23.88
CA ILE A 433 -1.94 -17.54 22.52
C ILE A 433 -1.44 -18.96 22.19
N ASP A 434 -0.25 -19.33 22.64
CA ASP A 434 0.29 -20.69 22.48
C ASP A 434 -0.62 -21.68 23.24
N ASP A 435 -0.91 -21.42 24.52
CA ASP A 435 -1.82 -22.25 25.34
C ASP A 435 -3.23 -22.33 24.71
N PHE A 436 -3.70 -21.21 24.19
CA PHE A 436 -4.95 -21.12 23.45
C PHE A 436 -4.95 -21.97 22.18
N ALA A 437 -3.86 -21.98 21.41
CA ALA A 437 -3.82 -22.65 20.11
C ALA A 437 -3.52 -24.14 20.18
N PHE A 438 -2.69 -24.56 21.12
CA PHE A 438 -2.22 -25.94 21.25
C PHE A 438 -2.96 -26.72 22.33
N ASP A 439 -3.38 -26.07 23.42
CA ASP A 439 -3.99 -26.76 24.58
C ASP A 439 -5.47 -26.44 24.76
N GLY A 440 -6.01 -25.50 23.98
CA GLY A 440 -7.40 -25.08 24.07
C GLY A 440 -7.71 -24.16 25.24
N HIS A 441 -6.70 -23.67 25.97
CA HIS A 441 -6.86 -22.80 27.14
C HIS A 441 -7.13 -21.34 26.73
N TRP A 442 -8.32 -21.08 26.19
CA TRP A 442 -8.70 -19.79 25.60
C TRP A 442 -9.04 -18.69 26.63
N GLN A 443 -9.61 -19.06 27.78
CA GLN A 443 -10.20 -18.10 28.73
C GLN A 443 -9.22 -17.05 29.29
N PRO A 444 -7.99 -17.41 29.72
CA PRO A 444 -7.03 -16.44 30.27
C PRO A 444 -6.65 -15.32 29.29
N PHE A 445 -6.61 -15.63 27.99
CA PHE A 445 -6.34 -14.64 26.94
C PHE A 445 -7.44 -13.57 26.92
N PHE A 446 -8.70 -13.98 26.80
CA PHE A 446 -9.82 -13.03 26.71
C PHE A 446 -10.03 -12.22 28.00
N GLU A 447 -9.81 -12.81 29.18
CA GLU A 447 -9.84 -12.08 30.45
C GLU A 447 -8.75 -11.00 30.52
N THR A 448 -7.54 -11.30 30.04
CA THR A 448 -6.43 -10.34 29.97
C THR A 448 -6.74 -9.19 29.02
N ILE A 449 -7.27 -9.50 27.82
CA ILE A 449 -7.67 -8.50 26.84
C ILE A 449 -8.85 -7.65 27.34
N ALA A 450 -9.85 -8.26 27.99
CA ALA A 450 -10.98 -7.53 28.56
C ALA A 450 -10.55 -6.55 29.65
N ARG A 451 -9.60 -6.93 30.52
CA ARG A 451 -9.02 -6.02 31.51
C ARG A 451 -8.31 -4.85 30.85
N ALA A 452 -7.51 -5.14 29.82
CA ALA A 452 -6.80 -4.12 29.06
C ALA A 452 -7.76 -3.14 28.35
N TYR A 453 -8.86 -3.66 27.83
CA TYR A 453 -9.91 -2.87 27.19
C TYR A 453 -10.56 -1.94 28.22
N ARG A 454 -10.94 -2.47 29.40
CA ARG A 454 -11.47 -1.67 30.50
C ARG A 454 -10.55 -0.51 30.89
N GLU A 455 -9.26 -0.78 31.04
CA GLU A 455 -8.30 0.25 31.40
C GLU A 455 -8.13 1.30 30.29
N ASN A 456 -8.07 0.89 29.02
CA ASN A 456 -8.02 1.81 27.88
C ASN A 456 -9.27 2.69 27.74
N SER A 457 -10.46 2.10 27.85
CA SER A 457 -11.73 2.80 27.63
C SER A 457 -12.14 3.67 28.82
N SER A 458 -11.81 3.28 30.05
CA SER A 458 -12.10 4.09 31.25
C SER A 458 -11.31 5.41 31.30
N ILE A 459 -10.16 5.49 30.61
CA ILE A 459 -9.35 6.72 30.51
C ILE A 459 -9.96 7.69 29.47
N ARG A 460 -10.78 7.17 28.55
CA ARG A 460 -11.27 7.87 27.38
C ARG A 460 -12.79 7.77 27.35
N ASP A 461 -13.47 8.60 28.17
CA ASP A 461 -14.94 8.71 28.32
C ASP A 461 -15.74 8.84 26.99
N ALA A 462 -15.08 8.97 25.84
CA ALA A 462 -15.66 9.08 24.51
C ALA A 462 -15.59 7.78 23.66
N ILE A 463 -15.03 6.69 24.18
CA ILE A 463 -14.87 5.42 23.44
C ILE A 463 -15.93 4.42 23.89
N GLU A 464 -17.18 4.64 23.46
CA GLU A 464 -18.27 3.70 23.65
C GLU A 464 -18.74 3.16 22.29
N GLY A 465 -18.82 1.84 22.16
CA GLY A 465 -19.40 1.20 20.99
C GLY A 465 -18.77 -0.14 20.64
N GLU A 466 -19.61 -1.04 20.15
CA GLU A 466 -19.26 -2.39 19.68
C GLU A 466 -18.08 -2.40 18.69
N ARG A 467 -18.03 -1.41 17.79
CA ARG A 467 -16.98 -1.30 16.75
C ARG A 467 -15.59 -1.08 17.34
N ASN A 468 -15.48 -0.29 18.40
CA ASN A 468 -14.19 -0.04 19.03
C ASN A 468 -13.69 -1.30 19.73
N LEU A 469 -14.58 -2.01 20.43
CA LEU A 469 -14.27 -3.29 21.06
C LEU A 469 -13.83 -4.35 20.02
N GLN A 470 -14.54 -4.44 18.89
CA GLN A 470 -14.13 -5.31 17.78
C GLN A 470 -12.73 -4.94 17.26
N GLY A 471 -12.46 -3.65 17.03
CA GLY A 471 -11.14 -3.17 16.58
C GLY A 471 -10.02 -3.49 17.58
N PHE A 472 -10.28 -3.31 18.87
CA PHE A 472 -9.37 -3.64 19.95
C PHE A 472 -9.06 -5.14 20.00
N LEU A 473 -10.09 -5.99 19.99
CA LEU A 473 -9.92 -7.45 19.95
C LEU A 473 -9.16 -7.89 18.70
N LYS A 474 -9.51 -7.39 17.50
CA LYS A 474 -8.81 -7.69 16.24
C LYS A 474 -7.32 -7.33 16.32
N ALA A 475 -6.98 -6.18 16.88
CA ALA A 475 -5.60 -5.71 16.97
C ALA A 475 -4.68 -6.61 17.83
N TYR A 476 -5.24 -7.21 18.89
CA TYR A 476 -4.52 -8.15 19.76
C TYR A 476 -4.61 -9.60 19.28
N LEU A 477 -5.73 -10.03 18.71
CA LEU A 477 -5.85 -11.35 18.07
C LEU A 477 -4.91 -11.50 16.87
N ALA A 478 -4.56 -10.41 16.19
CA ALA A 478 -3.53 -10.42 15.14
C ALA A 478 -2.13 -10.87 15.60
N ILE A 479 -1.87 -10.89 16.92
CA ILE A 479 -0.63 -11.46 17.47
C ILE A 479 -0.63 -12.99 17.31
N ALA A 480 -1.81 -13.60 17.22
CA ALA A 480 -1.98 -15.03 17.07
C ALA A 480 -1.67 -15.48 15.65
N SER A 481 -0.38 -15.53 15.34
CA SER A 481 0.16 -15.90 14.03
C SER A 481 -0.22 -17.29 13.52
N TYR A 482 -0.80 -18.11 14.40
CA TYR A 482 -1.35 -19.44 14.12
C TYR A 482 -2.68 -19.38 13.38
N TYR A 483 -3.37 -18.25 13.46
CA TYR A 483 -4.70 -18.08 12.89
C TYR A 483 -4.72 -16.99 11.82
N LEU A 484 -5.41 -17.28 10.73
CA LEU A 484 -5.82 -16.26 9.77
C LEU A 484 -7.07 -15.58 10.34
N VAL A 485 -6.91 -14.38 10.88
CA VAL A 485 -8.04 -13.53 11.28
C VAL A 485 -8.71 -13.01 10.01
N GLN A 486 -9.66 -13.77 9.46
CA GLN A 486 -10.46 -13.33 8.32
C GLN A 486 -11.51 -12.30 8.77
N PRO A 487 -11.80 -11.25 7.98
CA PRO A 487 -13.00 -10.46 8.19
C PRO A 487 -14.23 -11.32 7.91
N GLU A 488 -15.20 -11.29 8.82
CA GLU A 488 -16.61 -11.69 8.65
C GLU A 488 -16.86 -12.68 7.51
N LEU A 489 -16.62 -13.97 7.80
CA LEU A 489 -16.85 -15.04 6.83
C LEU A 489 -18.35 -15.07 6.51
N GLU A 490 -18.73 -14.77 5.27
CA GLU A 490 -20.13 -14.78 4.83
C GLU A 490 -20.66 -16.21 4.90
N MET A 491 -21.52 -16.49 5.88
CA MET A 491 -22.17 -17.78 6.04
C MET A 491 -23.61 -17.71 5.54
N ASN A 492 -24.24 -18.87 5.29
CA ASN A 492 -25.62 -18.91 4.78
C ASN A 492 -26.66 -18.25 5.72
N TYR A 493 -26.27 -17.95 6.97
CA TYR A 493 -27.15 -17.46 8.03
C TYR A 493 -26.66 -16.15 8.69
N GLY A 494 -25.68 -15.46 8.11
CA GLY A 494 -25.13 -14.20 8.63
C GLY A 494 -23.60 -14.14 8.60
N TYR A 495 -23.04 -13.14 9.28
CA TYR A 495 -21.61 -12.94 9.46
C TYR A 495 -21.23 -13.25 10.91
N CYS A 496 -20.24 -14.12 11.12
CA CYS A 496 -19.63 -14.31 12.43
C CYS A 496 -18.60 -13.21 12.70
N ASP A 497 -18.60 -12.64 13.90
CA ASP A 497 -17.68 -11.55 14.28
C ASP A 497 -16.21 -11.95 14.12
N PHE A 498 -15.85 -13.16 14.58
CA PHE A 498 -14.50 -13.69 14.49
C PHE A 498 -14.50 -15.19 14.21
N PHE A 499 -13.84 -15.57 13.12
CA PHE A 499 -13.44 -16.96 12.89
C PHE A 499 -11.92 -17.05 12.89
N LEU A 500 -11.37 -17.76 13.87
CA LEU A 500 -9.92 -17.99 13.96
C LEU A 500 -9.61 -19.27 13.19
N LEU A 501 -9.35 -19.10 11.89
CA LEU A 501 -9.02 -20.17 10.97
C LEU A 501 -7.56 -20.59 11.18
N PRO A 502 -7.27 -21.82 11.65
CA PRO A 502 -5.90 -22.27 11.84
C PRO A 502 -5.13 -22.36 10.51
N ASP A 503 -3.94 -21.79 10.46
CA ASP A 503 -3.03 -21.87 9.30
C ASP A 503 -2.29 -23.21 9.31
N LYS A 504 -3.04 -24.30 9.07
CA LYS A 504 -2.52 -25.67 9.06
C LYS A 504 -1.47 -25.94 7.99
N MET A 505 -1.38 -25.08 6.97
CA MET A 505 -0.33 -25.21 5.96
C MET A 505 1.04 -24.91 6.56
N ARG A 506 1.10 -24.01 7.55
CA ARG A 506 2.35 -23.57 8.19
C ARG A 506 2.54 -24.20 9.57
N TYR A 507 1.44 -24.47 10.25
CA TYR A 507 1.40 -25.05 11.59
C TYR A 507 0.46 -26.25 11.62
N SER A 508 0.95 -27.41 11.17
CA SER A 508 0.16 -28.65 11.10
C SER A 508 -0.38 -29.13 12.43
N ASP A 509 0.30 -28.75 13.51
CA ASP A 509 0.09 -29.29 14.85
C ASP A 509 -0.94 -28.47 15.66
N ILE A 510 -1.59 -27.47 15.05
CA ILE A 510 -2.68 -26.74 15.69
C ILE A 510 -3.90 -27.67 15.83
N GLU A 511 -4.32 -27.89 17.07
CA GLU A 511 -5.43 -28.78 17.41
C GLU A 511 -6.76 -28.04 17.58
N HIS A 512 -6.76 -26.71 17.69
CA HIS A 512 -7.94 -25.94 18.08
C HIS A 512 -8.35 -24.89 17.03
N SER A 513 -9.65 -24.60 16.97
CA SER A 513 -10.27 -23.61 16.09
C SER A 513 -11.43 -22.94 16.79
N TYR A 514 -11.73 -21.68 16.47
CA TYR A 514 -12.65 -20.86 17.27
C TYR A 514 -13.61 -20.07 16.41
N ILE A 515 -14.88 -20.08 16.81
CA ILE A 515 -15.91 -19.11 16.41
C ILE A 515 -16.17 -18.25 17.64
N LEU A 516 -16.04 -16.94 17.50
CA LEU A 516 -16.39 -16.00 18.55
C LEU A 516 -17.54 -15.12 18.11
N GLU A 517 -18.53 -15.02 18.99
CA GLU A 517 -19.63 -14.07 18.89
C GLU A 517 -19.44 -13.02 19.98
N LEU A 518 -19.36 -11.77 19.56
CA LEU A 518 -19.16 -10.64 20.44
C LEU A 518 -20.51 -9.91 20.61
N LYS A 519 -20.92 -9.72 21.87
CA LYS A 519 -22.12 -8.95 22.19
C LYS A 519 -21.77 -7.71 22.99
N TYR A 520 -22.21 -6.55 22.52
CA TYR A 520 -22.04 -5.29 23.22
C TYR A 520 -23.38 -4.72 23.67
N ALA A 521 -23.47 -4.35 24.95
CA ALA A 521 -24.61 -3.65 25.52
C ALA A 521 -24.17 -2.30 26.10
N THR A 522 -25.06 -1.30 26.09
CA THR A 522 -24.80 -0.02 26.74
C THR A 522 -24.75 -0.19 28.26
N ARG A 523 -24.13 0.78 28.95
CA ARG A 523 -23.99 0.76 30.43
C ARG A 523 -25.33 0.77 31.17
N THR A 524 -26.39 1.25 30.50
CA THR A 524 -27.74 1.32 31.05
C THR A 524 -28.57 0.07 30.78
N ALA A 525 -28.04 -0.90 30.03
CA ALA A 525 -28.75 -2.12 29.71
C ALA A 525 -29.13 -2.90 30.98
N THR A 526 -30.36 -3.37 31.02
CA THR A 526 -30.91 -4.17 32.10
C THR A 526 -30.41 -5.63 32.03
N ASN A 527 -30.45 -6.34 33.15
CA ASN A 527 -30.09 -7.77 33.18
C ASN A 527 -30.95 -8.61 32.20
N ALA A 528 -32.21 -8.22 31.97
CA ALA A 528 -33.08 -8.90 31.03
C ALA A 528 -32.63 -8.69 29.57
N GLU A 529 -32.22 -7.48 29.21
CA GLU A 529 -31.66 -7.18 27.89
C GLU A 529 -30.31 -7.90 27.66
N LEU A 530 -29.45 -7.94 28.69
CA LEU A 530 -28.19 -8.68 28.64
C LEU A 530 -28.43 -10.18 28.42
N GLU A 531 -29.38 -10.79 29.13
CA GLU A 531 -29.67 -12.22 28.94
C GLU A 531 -30.28 -12.50 27.57
N ALA A 532 -31.20 -11.66 27.10
CA ALA A 532 -31.79 -11.81 25.77
C ALA A 532 -30.73 -11.73 24.65
N GLN A 533 -29.81 -10.77 24.74
CA GLN A 533 -28.70 -10.62 23.79
C GLN A 533 -27.71 -11.79 23.86
N ALA A 534 -27.44 -12.30 25.06
CA ALA A 534 -26.59 -13.48 25.23
C ALA A 534 -27.22 -14.71 24.58
N GLU A 535 -28.52 -14.93 24.80
CA GLU A 535 -29.26 -16.05 24.22
C GLU A 535 -29.30 -15.99 22.68
N GLU A 536 -29.46 -14.79 22.12
CA GLU A 536 -29.32 -14.57 20.68
C GLU A 536 -27.93 -14.99 20.18
N GLY A 537 -26.86 -14.57 20.87
CA GLY A 537 -25.49 -14.95 20.54
C GLY A 537 -25.22 -16.46 20.61
N ARG A 538 -25.76 -17.14 21.64
CA ARG A 538 -25.69 -18.61 21.75
C ARG A 538 -26.34 -19.29 20.54
N GLN A 539 -27.52 -18.82 20.15
CA GLN A 539 -28.23 -19.37 18.99
C GLN A 539 -27.47 -19.11 17.69
N GLN A 540 -26.84 -17.95 17.52
CA GLN A 540 -25.99 -17.65 16.36
C GLN A 540 -24.78 -18.59 16.27
N LEU A 541 -24.03 -18.75 17.36
CA LEU A 541 -22.90 -19.69 17.43
C LEU A 541 -23.31 -21.12 17.04
N LEU A 542 -24.46 -21.59 17.52
CA LEU A 542 -25.00 -22.91 17.18
C LEU A 542 -25.45 -23.03 15.72
N ARG A 543 -25.84 -21.92 15.08
CA ARG A 543 -26.15 -21.90 13.64
C ARG A 543 -24.86 -21.90 12.82
N TYR A 544 -23.87 -21.09 13.19
CA TYR A 544 -22.58 -21.01 12.50
C TYR A 544 -21.81 -22.33 12.55
N SER A 545 -21.83 -23.04 13.68
CA SER A 545 -21.19 -24.36 13.80
C SER A 545 -21.77 -25.44 12.89
N LYS A 546 -23.00 -25.24 12.39
CA LYS A 546 -23.67 -26.14 11.43
C LYS A 546 -23.42 -25.74 9.97
N ASP A 547 -22.78 -24.60 9.71
CA ASP A 547 -22.48 -24.18 8.34
C ASP A 547 -21.42 -25.09 7.72
N LYS A 548 -21.64 -25.49 6.46
CA LYS A 548 -20.77 -26.43 5.74
C LYS A 548 -19.35 -25.89 5.54
N VAL A 549 -19.21 -24.56 5.37
CA VAL A 549 -17.91 -23.92 5.19
C VAL A 549 -17.11 -24.00 6.48
N VAL A 550 -17.73 -23.67 7.61
CA VAL A 550 -17.10 -23.78 8.94
C VAL A 550 -16.67 -25.20 9.24
N GLN A 551 -17.55 -26.19 9.02
CA GLN A 551 -17.20 -27.60 9.25
C GLN A 551 -16.01 -28.06 8.40
N LYS A 552 -15.94 -27.59 7.15
CA LYS A 552 -14.80 -27.87 6.26
C LYS A 552 -13.52 -27.20 6.75
N LEU A 553 -13.60 -25.95 7.18
CA LEU A 553 -12.44 -25.16 7.63
C LEU A 553 -11.91 -25.62 9.00
N ALA A 554 -12.79 -26.04 9.90
CA ALA A 554 -12.44 -26.61 11.21
C ALA A 554 -12.14 -28.12 11.15
N THR A 555 -11.98 -28.70 9.95
CA THR A 555 -11.70 -30.13 9.82
C THR A 555 -10.33 -30.47 10.46
N GLY A 556 -10.35 -31.46 11.34
CA GLY A 556 -9.18 -31.93 12.09
C GLY A 556 -8.75 -31.00 13.22
N THR A 557 -9.61 -30.08 13.67
CA THR A 557 -9.44 -29.34 14.93
C THR A 557 -10.64 -29.54 15.83
N THR A 558 -10.47 -29.27 17.12
CA THR A 558 -11.56 -29.06 18.06
C THR A 558 -12.14 -27.66 17.81
N LEU A 559 -13.43 -27.59 17.48
CA LEU A 559 -14.13 -26.33 17.24
C LEU A 559 -14.77 -25.83 18.53
N HIS A 560 -14.29 -24.70 19.03
CA HIS A 560 -14.82 -24.00 20.20
C HIS A 560 -15.76 -22.88 19.78
N LEU A 561 -16.88 -22.75 20.49
CA LEU A 561 -17.90 -21.74 20.26
C LEU A 561 -17.93 -20.77 21.44
N LEU A 562 -17.38 -19.58 21.30
CA LEU A 562 -17.17 -18.65 22.40
C LEU A 562 -18.13 -17.48 22.32
N LEU A 563 -18.91 -17.26 23.38
CA LEU A 563 -19.70 -16.06 23.56
C LEU A 563 -18.95 -15.11 24.50
N ILE A 564 -18.68 -13.91 24.03
CA ILE A 564 -18.06 -12.85 24.82
C ILE A 564 -19.00 -11.66 24.85
N GLN A 565 -19.50 -11.30 26.04
CA GLN A 565 -20.45 -10.20 26.21
C GLN A 565 -19.86 -9.09 27.08
N PHE A 566 -19.99 -7.85 26.61
CA PHE A 566 -19.59 -6.64 27.31
C PHE A 566 -20.79 -5.75 27.61
N GLN A 567 -20.80 -5.15 28.80
CA GLN A 567 -21.68 -4.05 29.19
C GLN A 567 -20.81 -2.80 29.36
N GLY A 568 -20.86 -1.89 28.39
CA GLY A 568 -19.85 -0.83 28.27
C GLY A 568 -18.45 -1.43 28.11
N TRP A 569 -17.57 -1.20 29.08
CA TRP A 569 -16.21 -1.74 29.09
C TRP A 569 -16.04 -2.97 29.99
N ASP A 570 -17.12 -3.41 30.64
CA ASP A 570 -17.09 -4.54 31.56
C ASP A 570 -17.47 -5.83 30.84
N MET A 571 -16.56 -6.80 30.79
CA MET A 571 -16.89 -8.13 30.29
C MET A 571 -17.77 -8.84 31.33
N VAL A 572 -19.02 -9.09 30.98
CA VAL A 572 -20.03 -9.67 31.87
C VAL A 572 -20.23 -11.17 31.62
N LYS A 573 -19.92 -11.66 30.41
CA LYS A 573 -19.90 -13.10 30.09
C LYS A 573 -18.72 -13.44 29.20
N CYS A 574 -18.14 -14.61 29.45
CA CYS A 574 -17.08 -15.21 28.66
C CYS A 574 -17.24 -16.72 28.81
N GLU A 575 -18.02 -17.34 27.91
CA GLU A 575 -18.46 -18.74 28.06
C GLU A 575 -18.34 -19.53 26.75
N GLU A 576 -18.08 -20.83 26.89
CA GLU A 576 -18.05 -21.77 25.78
C GLU A 576 -19.39 -22.49 25.64
N ILE A 577 -19.92 -22.54 24.42
CA ILE A 577 -21.22 -23.14 24.10
C ILE A 577 -21.02 -24.56 23.58
N ASN A 578 -21.52 -25.53 24.31
CA ASN A 578 -21.51 -26.93 23.89
C ASN A 578 -22.55 -27.16 22.80
N ALA A 579 -22.11 -27.59 21.61
CA ALA A 579 -23.01 -27.91 20.50
C ALA A 579 -24.00 -29.06 20.82
N SER A 580 -23.71 -29.85 21.86
CA SER A 580 -24.52 -30.97 22.36
C SER A 580 -25.58 -30.59 23.40
N ALA A 581 -25.63 -29.34 23.89
CA ALA A 581 -26.37 -29.00 25.11
C ALA A 581 -27.79 -28.44 24.91
N ILE A 582 -28.35 -28.37 23.69
CA ILE A 582 -29.70 -27.84 23.48
C ILE A 582 -30.55 -28.82 22.67
N HIS A 583 -31.07 -29.84 23.35
CA HIS A 583 -32.36 -30.41 22.97
C HIS A 583 -33.45 -29.43 23.45
N PRO A 584 -34.41 -29.02 22.60
CA PRO A 584 -35.60 -28.38 23.11
C PRO A 584 -36.33 -29.44 23.94
N SER A 585 -36.46 -29.18 25.24
CA SER A 585 -37.49 -29.83 26.04
C SER A 585 -38.84 -29.58 25.35
N GLU A 586 -39.54 -30.68 25.06
CA GLU A 586 -40.81 -30.79 24.32
C GLU A 586 -41.86 -29.74 24.69
#